data_AF-A0A834D0N9-F1
#
_entry.id   AF-A0A834D0N9-F1
#
_cell.length_a   1.000
_cell.length_b   1.000
_cell.length_c   1.000
_cell.angle_alpha   90.00
_cell.angle_beta   90.00
_cell.angle_gamma   90.00
#
_symmetry.space_group_name_H-M   'P 1'
#
loop_
_entity.id
_entity.type
_entity.pdbx_description
1 polymer ?
#
loop_
_entity_poly.entity_id
_entity_poly.type
_entity_poly.pdbx_seq_one_letter_code
_entity_poly.pdbx_strand_id
1 'polypeptide(L)'
;MSIAEGMDSVYRDTNAPVEARIKDLLSRMTLKEKIGQMTQIERRVATPDVVKDFSIGSILSAGGSGPFAKAASSDWADMVDGIQKSALKSRLGIPIIYAIDAIHGNNSVYGATIFPHNVGLGATRLVLDCVPGFR
;
A
#
# COMPACT_ATOMS: atom_id res chain seq x y z
N MET A 1 -28.98 9.87 -21.17
CA MET A 1 -27.58 9.48 -20.95
C MET A 1 -27.50 8.96 -19.53
N SER A 2 -27.44 7.63 -19.39
CA SER A 2 -27.75 6.90 -18.16
C SER A 2 -26.60 6.99 -17.15
N ILE A 3 -26.93 7.37 -15.92
CA ILE A 3 -26.07 7.41 -14.73
C ILE A 3 -25.97 6.04 -14.03
N ALA A 4 -26.35 4.94 -14.69
CA ALA A 4 -26.54 3.63 -14.04
C ALA A 4 -25.34 2.66 -14.07
N GLU A 5 -24.25 2.94 -14.82
CA GLU A 5 -23.15 1.97 -14.95
C GLU A 5 -22.16 1.92 -13.77
N GLY A 6 -22.28 2.85 -12.79
CA GLY A 6 -21.36 2.93 -11.65
C GLY A 6 -21.73 2.06 -10.43
N MET A 7 -22.96 1.54 -10.38
CA MET A 7 -23.51 0.76 -9.25
C MET A 7 -23.52 -0.76 -9.50
N ASP A 8 -22.98 -1.24 -10.62
CA ASP A 8 -23.20 -2.62 -11.10
C ASP A 8 -22.08 -3.61 -10.72
N SER A 9 -21.23 -3.24 -9.76
CA SER A 9 -20.14 -4.10 -9.29
C SER A 9 -20.08 -4.18 -7.77
N VAL A 10 -20.32 -5.39 -7.23
CA VAL A 10 -20.30 -5.70 -5.79
C VAL A 10 -18.96 -5.31 -5.17
N TYR A 11 -17.83 -5.42 -5.88
CA TYR A 11 -16.52 -5.07 -5.31
C TYR A 11 -16.38 -3.60 -4.89
N ARG A 12 -17.19 -2.70 -5.47
CA ARG A 12 -17.23 -1.26 -5.15
C ARG A 12 -18.21 -0.92 -4.03
N ASP A 13 -19.12 -1.83 -3.67
CA ASP A 13 -20.04 -1.62 -2.55
C ASP A 13 -19.29 -1.74 -1.22
N THR A 14 -19.25 -0.64 -0.46
CA THR A 14 -18.59 -0.59 0.85
C THR A 14 -19.37 -1.34 1.94
N ASN A 15 -20.65 -1.63 1.71
CA ASN A 15 -21.51 -2.36 2.65
C ASN A 15 -21.53 -3.88 2.38
N ALA A 16 -21.03 -4.33 1.23
CA ALA A 16 -20.97 -5.75 0.90
C ALA A 16 -19.89 -6.48 1.71
N PRO A 17 -20.10 -7.77 2.08
CA PRO A 17 -19.08 -8.58 2.74
C PRO A 17 -17.77 -8.63 1.94
N VAL A 18 -16.63 -8.61 2.64
CA VAL A 18 -15.30 -8.62 2.01
C VAL A 18 -15.14 -9.77 1.02
N GLU A 19 -15.55 -10.99 1.38
CA GLU A 19 -15.48 -12.17 0.50
C GLU A 19 -16.32 -12.03 -0.78
N ALA A 20 -17.49 -11.37 -0.69
CA ALA A 20 -18.31 -11.10 -1.85
C ALA A 20 -17.62 -10.11 -2.80
N ARG A 21 -16.99 -9.06 -2.23
CA ARG A 21 -16.21 -8.08 -2.98
C ARG A 21 -14.98 -8.71 -3.65
N ILE A 22 -14.26 -9.58 -2.95
CA ILE A 22 -13.11 -10.33 -3.48
C ILE A 22 -13.55 -11.22 -4.65
N LYS A 23 -14.60 -12.01 -4.46
CA LYS A 23 -15.10 -12.93 -5.50
C LYS A 23 -15.55 -12.17 -6.75
N ASP A 24 -16.29 -11.07 -6.59
CA ASP A 24 -16.72 -10.24 -7.71
C ASP A 24 -15.51 -9.62 -8.43
N LEU A 25 -14.54 -9.06 -7.71
CA LEU A 25 -13.33 -8.48 -8.30
C LEU A 25 -12.51 -9.51 -9.07
N LEU A 26 -12.19 -10.65 -8.43
CA LEU A 26 -11.38 -11.71 -9.04
C LEU A 26 -12.01 -12.30 -10.30
N SER A 27 -13.35 -12.35 -10.36
CA SER A 27 -14.08 -12.82 -11.56
C SER A 27 -13.98 -11.85 -12.73
N ARG A 28 -13.77 -10.55 -12.45
CA ARG A 28 -13.62 -9.48 -13.44
C ARG A 28 -12.19 -9.25 -13.91
N MET A 29 -11.20 -9.82 -13.21
CA MET A 29 -9.77 -9.64 -13.52
C MET A 29 -9.30 -10.55 -14.66
N THR A 30 -8.58 -9.95 -15.59
CA THR A 30 -7.73 -10.65 -16.56
C THR A 30 -6.54 -11.32 -15.87
N LEU A 31 -5.88 -12.26 -16.55
CA LEU A 31 -4.64 -12.87 -16.05
C LEU A 31 -3.55 -11.81 -15.80
N LYS A 32 -3.41 -10.83 -16.70
CA LYS A 32 -2.44 -9.74 -16.56
C LYS A 32 -2.66 -8.94 -15.28
N GLU A 33 -3.91 -8.58 -14.97
CA GLU A 33 -4.25 -7.86 -13.74
C GLU A 33 -3.98 -8.71 -12.49
N LYS A 34 -4.22 -10.03 -12.54
CA LYS A 34 -3.90 -10.93 -11.41
C LYS A 34 -2.40 -10.98 -11.14
N ILE A 35 -1.59 -11.09 -12.20
CA ILE A 35 -0.12 -11.04 -12.09
C ILE A 35 0.33 -9.67 -11.58
N GLY A 36 -0.28 -8.58 -12.07
CA GLY A 36 -0.03 -7.23 -11.59
C GLY A 36 -0.24 -7.09 -10.09
N GLN A 37 -1.34 -7.63 -9.57
CA GLN A 37 -1.65 -7.63 -8.13
C GLN A 37 -0.64 -8.44 -7.28
N MET A 38 -0.03 -9.47 -7.84
CA MET A 38 1.04 -10.25 -7.18
C MET A 38 2.42 -9.61 -7.32
N THR A 39 2.54 -8.48 -8.02
CA THR A 39 3.81 -7.82 -8.30
C THR A 39 4.02 -6.62 -7.39
N GLN A 40 5.13 -6.63 -6.65
CA GLN A 40 5.62 -5.50 -5.88
C GLN A 40 6.86 -4.91 -6.56
N ILE A 41 6.85 -3.60 -6.83
CA ILE A 41 7.99 -2.91 -7.45
C ILE A 41 8.57 -1.82 -6.54
N GLU A 42 9.82 -1.46 -6.76
CA GLU A 42 10.45 -0.36 -6.05
C GLU A 42 10.00 1.00 -6.64
N ARG A 43 9.79 2.01 -5.79
CA ARG A 43 9.26 3.32 -6.21
C ARG A 43 10.06 4.00 -7.34
N ARG A 44 11.36 3.71 -7.50
CA ARG A 44 12.26 4.28 -8.52
C ARG A 44 11.86 3.92 -9.93
N VAL A 45 11.18 2.79 -10.11
CA VAL A 45 10.68 2.33 -11.40
C VAL A 45 9.17 2.52 -11.56
N ALA A 46 8.48 3.02 -10.53
CA ALA A 46 7.04 3.21 -10.50
C ALA A 46 6.59 4.50 -11.22
N THR A 47 6.70 4.53 -12.55
CA THR A 47 6.12 5.62 -13.35
C THR A 47 4.59 5.48 -13.42
N PRO A 48 3.83 6.57 -13.63
CA PRO A 48 2.37 6.52 -13.73
C PRO A 48 1.86 5.48 -14.74
N ASP A 49 2.51 5.37 -15.90
CA ASP A 49 2.14 4.41 -16.93
C ASP A 49 2.47 2.97 -16.51
N VAL A 50 3.61 2.72 -15.88
CA VAL A 50 3.93 1.39 -15.34
C VAL A 50 2.88 0.95 -14.33
N VAL A 51 2.52 1.82 -13.39
CA VAL A 51 1.53 1.51 -12.35
C VAL A 51 0.16 1.21 -12.96
N LYS A 52 -0.29 2.06 -13.88
CA LYS A 52 -1.60 1.96 -14.55
C LYS A 52 -1.69 0.77 -15.51
N ASP A 53 -0.74 0.64 -16.44
CA ASP A 53 -0.81 -0.31 -17.56
C ASP A 53 -0.49 -1.74 -17.16
N PHE A 54 0.25 -1.94 -16.07
CA PHE A 54 0.53 -3.26 -15.50
C PHE A 54 -0.33 -3.60 -14.29
N SER A 55 -1.21 -2.70 -13.85
CA SER A 55 -2.11 -2.92 -12.70
C SER A 55 -1.35 -3.42 -11.46
N ILE A 56 -0.22 -2.76 -11.18
CA ILE A 56 0.70 -3.08 -10.08
C ILE A 56 -0.06 -3.13 -8.76
N GLY A 57 0.13 -4.20 -7.98
CA GLY A 57 -0.55 -4.38 -6.70
C GLY A 57 0.13 -3.68 -5.54
N SER A 58 1.46 -3.59 -5.58
CA SER A 58 2.24 -3.06 -4.47
C SER A 58 3.47 -2.26 -4.91
N ILE A 59 3.82 -1.24 -4.13
CA ILE A 59 5.06 -0.48 -4.28
C ILE A 59 5.75 -0.41 -2.93
N LEU A 60 7.08 -0.44 -2.92
CA LEU A 60 7.86 -0.14 -1.71
C LEU A 60 8.84 1.01 -1.90
N SER A 61 9.17 1.64 -0.78
CA SER A 61 10.43 2.36 -0.57
C SER A 61 11.40 1.47 0.18
N ALA A 62 12.46 1.02 -0.49
CA ALA A 62 13.60 0.40 0.17
C ALA A 62 14.35 1.42 1.03
N GLY A 63 15.22 0.96 1.94
CA GLY A 63 16.05 1.82 2.79
C GLY A 63 16.73 2.96 2.02
N GLY A 64 16.50 4.21 2.46
CA GLY A 64 17.03 5.41 1.81
C GLY A 64 16.34 5.83 0.51
N SER A 65 15.28 5.13 0.07
CA SER A 65 14.49 5.45 -1.12
C SER A 65 13.32 6.38 -0.79
N GLY A 66 13.63 7.53 -0.22
CA GLY A 66 12.65 8.61 -0.01
C GLY A 66 12.41 9.46 -1.27
N PRO A 67 11.41 10.37 -1.25
CA PRO A 67 11.15 11.30 -2.35
C PRO A 67 12.37 12.15 -2.71
N PHE A 68 13.02 12.71 -1.68
CA PHE A 68 14.24 13.50 -1.75
C PHE A 68 14.88 13.61 -0.35
N ALA A 69 16.07 14.23 -0.27
CA ALA A 69 16.79 14.38 1.00
C ALA A 69 15.99 15.23 2.01
N LYS A 70 15.86 14.73 3.24
CA LYS A 70 15.10 15.38 4.33
C LYS A 70 13.61 15.63 4.04
N ALA A 71 13.00 14.82 3.17
CA ALA A 71 11.56 14.87 2.90
C ALA A 71 10.72 14.70 4.19
N ALA A 72 9.80 15.64 4.42
CA ALA A 72 8.87 15.62 5.54
C ALA A 72 7.72 14.64 5.28
N SER A 73 6.93 14.32 6.32
CA SER A 73 5.81 13.39 6.21
C SER A 73 4.79 13.77 5.13
N SER A 74 4.56 15.07 4.89
CA SER A 74 3.67 15.56 3.83
C SER A 74 4.20 15.24 2.43
N ASP A 75 5.51 15.35 2.21
CA ASP A 75 6.12 15.05 0.91
C ASP A 75 5.99 13.56 0.56
N TRP A 76 6.08 12.70 1.58
CA TRP A 76 5.81 11.27 1.44
C TRP A 76 4.34 11.00 1.10
N ALA A 77 3.40 11.67 1.79
CA ALA A 77 1.98 11.54 1.52
C ALA A 77 1.64 11.98 0.09
N ASP A 78 2.15 13.13 -0.36
CA ASP A 78 1.93 13.66 -1.70
C ASP A 78 2.48 12.72 -2.79
N MET A 79 3.67 12.15 -2.57
CA MET A 79 4.25 11.15 -3.47
C MET A 79 3.35 9.90 -3.58
N VAL A 80 2.94 9.33 -2.44
CA VAL A 80 2.11 8.12 -2.40
C VAL A 80 0.74 8.38 -3.03
N ASP A 81 0.12 9.54 -2.76
CA ASP A 81 -1.14 9.94 -3.37
C ASP A 81 -1.04 10.10 -4.89
N GLY A 82 0.07 10.64 -5.39
CA GLY A 82 0.34 10.73 -6.83
C GLY A 82 0.42 9.36 -7.51
N ILE A 83 1.09 8.40 -6.86
CA ILE A 83 1.17 7.02 -7.32
C ILE A 83 -0.21 6.35 -7.26
N GLN A 84 -0.94 6.51 -6.15
CA GLN A 84 -2.28 5.94 -5.96
C GLN A 84 -3.26 6.45 -7.02
N LYS A 85 -3.24 7.75 -7.34
CA LYS A 85 -4.03 8.35 -8.44
C LYS A 85 -3.74 7.71 -9.80
N SER A 86 -2.54 7.16 -10.00
CA SER A 86 -2.20 6.46 -11.24
C SER A 86 -2.79 5.04 -11.27
N ALA A 87 -2.74 4.31 -10.15
CA ALA A 87 -3.36 2.99 -10.02
C ALA A 87 -4.89 3.04 -10.20
N LEU A 88 -5.53 4.06 -9.64
CA LEU A 88 -6.99 4.27 -9.74
C LEU A 88 -7.48 4.58 -11.16
N LYS A 89 -6.59 4.97 -12.09
CA LYS A 89 -6.92 5.16 -13.52
C LYS A 89 -6.91 3.86 -14.33
N SER A 90 -6.49 2.73 -13.73
CA SER A 90 -6.58 1.42 -14.38
C SER A 90 -8.03 0.99 -14.60
N ARG A 91 -8.26 -0.01 -15.46
CA ARG A 91 -9.60 -0.48 -15.84
C ARG A 91 -10.50 -0.84 -14.65
N LEU A 92 -9.94 -1.53 -13.65
CA LEU A 92 -10.67 -1.93 -12.44
C LEU A 92 -10.49 -0.94 -11.27
N GLY A 93 -9.55 0.00 -11.38
CA GLY A 93 -9.28 1.00 -10.34
C GLY A 93 -8.90 0.37 -8.99
N ILE A 94 -8.14 -0.73 -9.01
CA ILE A 94 -7.68 -1.39 -7.79
C ILE A 94 -6.56 -0.53 -7.17
N PRO A 95 -6.68 -0.11 -5.90
CA PRO A 95 -5.65 0.69 -5.24
C PRO A 95 -4.38 -0.14 -4.99
N ILE A 96 -3.23 0.52 -4.99
CA ILE A 96 -1.99 -0.09 -4.50
C ILE A 96 -1.96 -0.15 -2.98
N ILE A 97 -1.21 -1.12 -2.46
CA ILE A 97 -0.62 -1.05 -1.11
C ILE A 97 0.81 -0.48 -1.22
N TYR A 98 1.16 0.46 -0.33
CA TYR A 98 2.52 1.02 -0.27
C TYR A 98 3.24 0.51 0.97
N ALA A 99 4.46 0.01 0.80
CA ALA A 99 5.27 -0.60 1.85
C ALA A 99 6.53 0.21 2.17
N ILE A 100 6.98 0.11 3.41
CA ILE A 100 8.19 0.76 3.91
C ILE A 100 8.76 -0.03 5.09
N ASP A 101 10.08 -0.02 5.26
CA ASP A 101 10.76 -0.64 6.39
C ASP A 101 10.66 0.24 7.66
N ALA A 102 9.47 0.34 8.27
CA ALA A 102 9.26 1.08 9.52
C ALA A 102 9.65 0.26 10.79
N ILE A 103 10.90 -0.22 10.82
CA ILE A 103 11.38 -1.25 11.77
C ILE A 103 11.82 -0.76 13.15
N HIS A 104 11.90 0.54 13.39
CA HIS A 104 12.17 1.14 14.71
C HIS A 104 11.61 2.57 14.77
N GLY A 105 10.33 2.68 14.43
CA GLY A 105 9.68 3.93 14.00
C GLY A 105 9.72 4.07 12.48
N ASN A 106 9.09 5.13 11.96
CA ASN A 106 9.10 5.43 10.52
C ASN A 106 10.45 6.05 10.10
N ASN A 107 11.51 5.26 10.23
CA ASN A 107 12.91 5.68 10.24
C ASN A 107 13.42 6.28 8.93
N SER A 108 12.67 6.11 7.82
CA SER A 108 13.01 6.72 6.53
C SER A 108 12.45 8.14 6.38
N VAL A 109 11.51 8.56 7.23
CA VAL A 109 10.90 9.89 7.18
C VAL A 109 11.71 10.85 8.05
N TYR A 110 12.09 12.00 7.49
CA TYR A 110 12.86 12.99 8.23
C TYR A 110 12.03 13.60 9.37
N GLY A 111 12.63 13.66 10.56
CA GLY A 111 11.97 14.19 11.76
C GLY A 111 11.03 13.18 12.46
N ALA A 112 10.90 11.95 11.96
CA ALA A 112 10.15 10.91 12.65
C ALA A 112 10.85 10.47 13.95
N THR A 113 10.07 10.07 14.95
CA THR A 113 10.58 9.47 16.18
C THR A 113 11.31 8.16 15.86
N ILE A 114 12.53 8.04 16.38
CA ILE A 114 13.37 6.85 16.24
C ILE A 114 13.39 6.10 17.57
N PHE A 115 12.90 4.87 17.57
CA PHE A 115 12.91 3.99 18.73
C PHE A 115 14.22 3.19 18.80
N PRO A 116 14.57 2.64 19.98
CA PRO A 116 15.63 1.65 20.08
C PRO A 116 15.37 0.46 19.15
N HIS A 117 16.43 -0.08 18.53
CA HIS A 117 16.30 -1.31 17.77
C HIS A 117 15.86 -2.49 18.65
N ASN A 118 15.31 -3.53 18.02
CA ASN A 118 14.68 -4.68 18.67
C ASN A 118 15.55 -5.35 19.75
N VAL A 119 16.89 -5.38 19.61
CA VAL A 119 17.78 -5.91 20.65
C VAL A 119 17.72 -5.08 21.95
N GLY A 120 17.65 -3.75 21.84
CA GLY A 120 17.49 -2.84 22.98
C GLY A 120 16.11 -2.97 23.61
N LEU A 121 15.07 -3.11 22.79
CA LEU A 121 13.70 -3.39 23.28
C LEU A 121 13.66 -4.73 24.03
N GLY A 122 14.30 -5.78 23.51
CA GLY A 122 14.42 -7.08 24.17
C GLY A 122 15.14 -7.03 25.52
N ALA A 123 16.13 -6.13 25.67
CA ALA A 123 16.83 -5.92 26.93
C ALA A 123 15.98 -5.26 28.02
N THR A 124 14.91 -4.54 27.64
CA THR A 124 14.01 -3.90 28.62
C THR A 124 13.17 -4.92 29.41
N ARG A 125 12.95 -6.13 28.85
CA ARG A 125 12.01 -7.16 29.38
C ARG A 125 10.57 -6.65 29.54
N LEU A 126 10.24 -5.49 28.98
CA LEU A 126 8.90 -4.92 29.03
C LEU A 126 8.11 -5.40 27.82
N VAL A 127 7.12 -6.24 28.10
CA VAL A 127 6.13 -6.70 27.12
C VAL A 127 4.77 -6.31 27.66
N LEU A 128 4.53 -5.00 27.76
CA LEU A 128 3.25 -4.48 28.26
C LEU A 128 2.14 -4.53 27.20
N ASP A 129 2.51 -4.78 25.94
CA ASP A 129 1.58 -4.77 24.80
C ASP A 129 1.40 -6.13 24.09
N CYS A 130 1.95 -7.24 24.63
CA CYS A 130 1.57 -8.55 24.09
C CYS A 130 0.19 -8.93 24.58
N VAL A 131 -0.71 -9.17 23.62
CA VAL A 131 -2.01 -9.82 23.81
C VAL A 131 -1.88 -10.93 24.87
N PRO A 132 -2.71 -10.94 25.93
CA PRO A 132 -2.63 -11.95 26.97
C PRO A 132 -2.95 -13.31 26.35
N GLY A 133 -1.97 -14.21 26.28
CA GLY A 133 -2.18 -15.55 25.70
C GLY A 133 -0.94 -16.39 25.41
N PHE A 134 0.26 -15.82 25.46
CA PHE A 134 1.51 -16.59 25.36
C PHE A 134 2.39 -16.37 26.59
N ARG A 135 2.03 -17.05 27.68
CA ARG A 135 2.93 -17.50 28.74
C ARG A 135 2.56 -18.92 29.12
#